data_AF-A0A821G630-F1
#
_entry.id   AF-A0A821G630-F1
#
_cell.length_a   1.000
_cell.length_b   1.000
_cell.length_c   1.000
_cell.angle_alpha   90.00
_cell.angle_beta   90.00
_cell.angle_gamma   90.00
#
_symmetry.space_group_name_H-M   'P 1'
#
loop_
_entity.id
_entity.type
_entity.pdbx_description
1 polymer ?
#
loop_
_entity_poly.entity_id
_entity_poly.type
_entity_poly.pdbx_seq_one_letter_code
_entity_poly.pdbx_strand_id
1 'polypeptide(L)'
;MPKRGSSTSGTVAAVPRKKQKNVELKNGHNDEEQDENLPPEHSTYSSQFFQQNTDLHKNAGTILRVSVKNFMCHTFLEFDFNENLNMVIGNNGSGKSAVMNAITLTLGGRATSTSRCSNISRFIQHGKGQIFEIHFFIN
;
A
#
# COMPACT_ATOMS: atom_id res chain seq x y z
N MET A 1 35.66 54.00 -22.84
CA MET A 1 36.28 53.57 -21.56
C MET A 1 35.28 53.78 -20.43
N PRO A 2 34.88 52.72 -19.71
CA PRO A 2 34.49 52.78 -18.31
C PRO A 2 35.47 51.99 -17.42
N LYS A 3 35.57 52.42 -16.15
CA LYS A 3 36.56 52.02 -15.14
C LYS A 3 36.16 50.76 -14.35
N ARG A 4 37.19 50.13 -13.76
CA ARG A 4 37.20 48.95 -12.86
C ARG A 4 36.49 49.17 -11.51
N GLY A 5 36.08 48.06 -10.92
CA GLY A 5 36.13 47.75 -9.49
C GLY A 5 35.31 46.48 -9.17
N SER A 6 35.51 45.77 -8.07
CA SER A 6 36.59 44.83 -7.71
C SER A 6 36.03 43.89 -6.63
N SER A 7 36.50 42.64 -6.57
CA SER A 7 36.37 41.65 -5.47
C SER A 7 34.95 41.06 -5.24
N THR A 8 34.73 39.77 -4.99
CA THR A 8 35.40 38.85 -4.04
C THR A 8 35.17 37.37 -4.39
N SER A 9 36.06 36.52 -3.89
CA SER A 9 36.16 35.07 -4.00
C SER A 9 34.93 34.28 -3.53
N GLY A 10 34.68 33.15 -4.20
CA GLY A 10 33.73 32.12 -3.78
C GLY A 10 34.02 30.78 -4.44
N THR A 11 35.13 30.15 -4.03
CA THR A 11 35.50 28.79 -4.44
C THR A 11 34.53 27.78 -3.82
N VAL A 12 33.79 27.04 -4.64
CA VAL A 12 32.94 25.94 -4.17
C VAL A 12 33.84 24.73 -3.88
N ALA A 13 33.97 24.38 -2.61
CA ALA A 13 34.73 23.23 -2.14
C ALA A 13 34.00 21.91 -2.49
N ALA A 14 34.74 20.96 -3.08
CA ALA A 14 34.27 19.61 -3.34
C ALA A 14 34.16 18.79 -2.04
N VAL A 15 33.04 18.08 -1.86
CA VAL A 15 32.79 17.18 -0.71
C VAL A 15 33.52 15.84 -0.94
N PRO A 16 34.36 15.37 0.01
CA PRO A 16 35.13 14.13 -0.15
C PRO A 16 34.27 12.88 0.13
N ARG A 17 34.35 11.89 -0.78
CA ARG A 17 33.80 10.53 -0.62
C ARG A 17 34.56 9.77 0.48
N LYS A 18 33.86 9.27 1.50
CA LYS A 18 34.43 8.35 2.50
C LYS A 18 34.67 6.97 1.88
N LYS A 19 35.93 6.52 1.88
CA LYS A 19 36.37 5.14 1.59
C LYS A 19 35.95 4.22 2.74
N GLN A 20 35.16 3.19 2.47
CA GLN A 20 34.97 2.08 3.42
C GLN A 20 36.17 1.12 3.34
N LYS A 21 36.68 0.73 4.51
CA LYS A 21 37.83 -0.15 4.71
C LYS A 21 37.48 -1.58 4.32
N ASN A 22 38.36 -2.19 3.54
CA ASN A 22 38.37 -3.62 3.23
C ASN A 22 38.99 -4.36 4.44
N VAL A 23 38.29 -5.35 4.99
CA VAL A 23 38.84 -6.26 6.02
C VAL A 23 39.05 -7.62 5.35
N GLU A 24 40.31 -8.01 5.30
CA GLU A 24 40.81 -9.25 4.73
C GLU A 24 40.79 -10.34 5.81
N LEU A 25 40.09 -11.45 5.57
CA LEU A 25 40.14 -12.65 6.40
C LEU A 25 40.64 -13.81 5.53
N LYS A 26 41.73 -14.45 5.99
CA LYS A 26 42.45 -15.53 5.30
C LYS A 26 41.75 -16.89 5.43
N ASN A 27 42.00 -17.70 4.40
CA ASN A 27 41.52 -19.06 4.10
C ASN A 27 41.81 -20.12 5.17
N GLY A 28 40.91 -21.11 5.26
CA GLY A 28 41.12 -22.45 5.85
C GLY A 28 40.34 -23.49 5.04
N HIS A 29 40.96 -24.64 4.77
CA HIS A 29 40.60 -25.66 3.78
C HIS A 29 39.46 -26.61 4.22
N ASN A 30 38.91 -27.27 3.19
CA ASN A 30 37.83 -28.26 3.07
C ASN A 30 37.61 -29.27 4.21
N ASP A 31 36.34 -29.60 4.44
CA ASP A 31 35.86 -30.99 4.59
C ASP A 31 34.46 -31.09 3.96
N GLU A 32 34.31 -31.98 2.99
CA GLU A 32 33.04 -32.37 2.39
C GLU A 32 32.36 -33.39 3.32
N GLU A 33 31.29 -32.97 4.01
CA GLU A 33 30.29 -33.89 4.54
C GLU A 33 28.96 -33.61 3.86
N GLN A 34 28.60 -34.51 2.94
CA GLN A 34 27.23 -34.67 2.45
C GLN A 34 26.47 -35.44 3.54
N ASP A 35 25.42 -34.85 4.12
CA ASP A 35 24.39 -35.61 4.81
C ASP A 35 23.00 -35.13 4.36
N GLU A 36 22.22 -36.10 3.89
CA GLU A 36 21.00 -36.01 3.12
C GLU A 36 19.79 -35.64 3.98
N ASN A 37 19.53 -34.35 4.18
CA ASN A 37 18.21 -33.92 4.65
C ASN A 37 17.72 -32.70 3.87
N LEU A 38 17.53 -32.88 2.56
CA LEU A 38 16.75 -31.98 1.73
C LEU A 38 15.26 -32.38 1.88
N PRO A 39 14.39 -31.55 2.50
CA PRO A 39 12.97 -31.87 2.57
C PRO A 39 12.38 -31.86 1.14
N PRO A 40 11.52 -32.84 0.79
CA PRO A 40 10.97 -32.90 -0.56
C PRO A 40 10.11 -31.66 -0.85
N GLU A 41 10.50 -30.93 -1.89
CA GLU A 41 9.69 -29.90 -2.51
C GLU A 41 8.45 -30.52 -3.14
N HIS A 42 7.28 -30.35 -2.51
CA HIS A 42 6.04 -29.88 -3.12
C HIS A 42 4.84 -30.15 -2.19
N SER A 43 4.05 -29.09 -1.96
CA SER A 43 2.58 -29.11 -1.85
C SER A 43 1.82 -29.37 -0.54
N THR A 44 2.44 -29.52 0.65
CA THR A 44 1.64 -29.93 1.85
C THR A 44 1.44 -28.88 2.95
N TYR A 45 2.03 -27.68 2.88
CA TYR A 45 2.00 -26.73 4.02
C TYR A 45 0.80 -25.79 4.13
N SER A 46 -0.17 -25.79 3.21
CA SER A 46 -1.16 -24.69 3.14
C SER A 46 -2.62 -25.03 3.42
N SER A 47 -3.02 -26.30 3.47
CA SER A 47 -4.45 -26.64 3.61
C SER A 47 -4.94 -26.80 5.05
N GLN A 48 -4.08 -27.17 5.99
CA GLN A 48 -4.51 -27.52 7.36
C GLN A 48 -4.61 -26.33 8.33
N PHE A 49 -4.06 -25.15 7.99
CA PHE A 49 -4.14 -23.96 8.86
C PHE A 49 -5.39 -23.09 8.63
N PHE A 50 -6.17 -23.33 7.58
CA PHE A 50 -7.39 -22.57 7.29
C PHE A 50 -8.68 -23.20 7.83
N GLN A 51 -8.59 -24.35 8.50
CA GLN A 51 -9.75 -25.01 9.10
C GLN A 51 -9.99 -24.48 10.53
N GLN A 52 -10.28 -23.19 10.70
CA GLN A 52 -10.85 -22.69 11.94
C GLN A 52 -12.34 -22.40 11.73
N ASN A 53 -13.16 -23.27 12.33
CA ASN A 53 -14.56 -23.12 12.72
C ASN A 53 -15.39 -22.13 11.90
N THR A 54 -16.07 -22.62 10.87
CA THR A 54 -17.07 -21.87 10.11
C THR A 54 -18.44 -21.86 10.80
N ASP A 55 -18.50 -21.71 12.12
CA ASP A 55 -19.73 -21.27 12.78
C ASP A 55 -19.82 -19.75 12.57
N LEU A 56 -20.07 -19.39 11.31
CA LEU A 56 -20.02 -18.04 10.75
C LEU A 56 -21.29 -17.29 11.12
N HIS A 57 -21.47 -17.02 12.40
CA HIS A 57 -22.21 -15.83 12.76
C HIS A 57 -21.34 -14.65 12.33
N LYS A 58 -21.72 -14.02 11.21
CA LYS A 58 -21.26 -12.65 10.91
C LYS A 58 -21.49 -11.84 12.19
N ASN A 59 -20.42 -11.29 12.73
CA ASN A 59 -20.52 -10.51 13.96
C ASN A 59 -21.28 -9.22 13.66
N ALA A 60 -21.92 -8.64 14.68
CA ALA A 60 -22.53 -7.33 14.54
C ALA A 60 -21.45 -6.31 14.13
N GLY A 61 -21.79 -5.43 13.18
CA GLY A 61 -20.86 -4.43 12.67
C GLY A 61 -19.93 -4.92 11.54
N THR A 62 -20.08 -6.15 11.06
CA THR A 62 -19.34 -6.62 9.88
C THR A 62 -19.88 -5.97 8.60
N ILE A 63 -18.99 -5.32 7.83
CA ILE A 63 -19.33 -4.79 6.50
C ILE A 63 -19.45 -5.97 5.53
N LEU A 64 -20.64 -6.13 4.95
CA LEU A 64 -20.98 -7.20 4.01
C LEU A 64 -20.73 -6.79 2.58
N ARG A 65 -21.05 -5.54 2.24
CA ARG A 65 -20.97 -5.02 0.88
C ARG A 65 -20.73 -3.52 0.90
N VAL A 66 -19.97 -3.05 -0.08
CA VAL A 66 -19.78 -1.63 -0.37
C VAL A 66 -20.23 -1.36 -1.80
N SER A 67 -21.04 -0.33 -1.98
CA SER A 67 -21.39 0.22 -3.29
C SER A 67 -21.03 1.70 -3.33
N VAL A 68 -20.32 2.14 -4.37
CA VAL A 68 -19.91 3.53 -4.56
C VAL A 68 -20.29 4.04 -5.95
N LYS A 69 -20.65 5.31 -6.05
CA LYS A 69 -21.08 5.96 -7.29
C LYS A 69 -20.51 7.36 -7.41
N ASN A 70 -20.02 7.70 -8.61
CA ASN A 70 -19.33 8.96 -8.93
C ASN A 70 -18.18 9.28 -7.95
N PHE A 71 -17.44 8.26 -7.52
CA PHE A 71 -16.42 8.38 -6.48
C PHE A 71 -15.01 8.17 -7.05
N MET A 72 -14.18 9.21 -7.02
CA MET A 72 -12.81 9.25 -7.56
C MET A 72 -12.74 8.80 -9.03
N CYS A 73 -12.16 7.64 -9.31
CA CYS A 73 -12.05 7.08 -10.66
C CYS A 73 -13.17 6.07 -10.97
N HIS A 74 -14.12 5.88 -10.06
CA HIS A 74 -15.20 4.90 -10.19
C HIS A 74 -16.53 5.61 -10.47
N THR A 75 -17.09 5.37 -11.67
CA THR A 75 -18.47 5.78 -11.99
C THR A 75 -19.46 4.97 -11.14
N PHE A 76 -19.20 3.68 -11.05
CA PHE A 76 -19.92 2.74 -10.19
C PHE A 76 -18.98 1.59 -9.86
N LEU A 77 -18.95 1.17 -8.59
CA LEU A 77 -18.21 0.00 -8.12
C LEU A 77 -19.00 -0.62 -6.96
N GLU A 78 -19.23 -1.92 -7.04
CA GLU A 78 -19.92 -2.70 -6.02
C GLU A 78 -19.22 -4.04 -5.83
N PHE A 79 -19.04 -4.45 -4.58
CA PHE A 79 -18.43 -5.74 -4.24
C PHE A 79 -18.79 -6.18 -2.82
N ASP A 80 -18.90 -7.49 -2.65
CA ASP A 80 -19.12 -8.15 -1.38
C ASP A 80 -17.79 -8.46 -0.68
N PHE A 81 -17.80 -8.42 0.66
CA PHE A 81 -16.68 -8.80 1.49
C PHE A 81 -16.82 -10.25 1.96
N ASN A 82 -15.68 -10.94 1.98
CA ASN A 82 -15.49 -12.19 2.71
C ASN A 82 -15.36 -11.90 4.22
N GLU A 83 -15.65 -12.91 5.06
CA GLU A 83 -15.74 -12.72 6.51
C GLU A 83 -14.40 -12.43 7.20
N ASN A 84 -13.30 -12.94 6.66
CA ASN A 84 -11.99 -12.88 7.31
C ASN A 84 -10.99 -11.99 6.57
N LEU A 85 -10.70 -12.31 5.31
CA LEU A 85 -9.66 -11.65 4.54
C LEU A 85 -10.20 -11.21 3.18
N ASN A 86 -9.97 -9.92 2.89
CA ASN A 86 -10.33 -9.29 1.63
C ASN A 86 -9.08 -8.66 1.03
N MET A 87 -8.71 -9.09 -0.17
CA MET A 87 -7.58 -8.53 -0.90
C MET A 87 -8.07 -7.70 -2.09
N VAL A 88 -7.71 -6.41 -2.11
CA VAL A 88 -7.99 -5.52 -3.24
C VAL A 88 -6.74 -5.42 -4.11
N ILE A 89 -6.75 -6.06 -5.28
CA ILE A 89 -5.60 -6.21 -6.18
C ILE A 89 -5.87 -5.49 -7.52
N GLY A 90 -4.82 -5.05 -8.20
CA GLY A 90 -4.91 -4.40 -9.52
C GLY A 90 -3.74 -3.46 -9.80
N ASN A 91 -3.65 -2.98 -11.05
CA ASN A 91 -2.58 -2.10 -11.51
C ASN A 91 -2.53 -0.76 -10.74
N ASN A 92 -1.42 -0.04 -10.81
CA ASN A 92 -1.33 1.31 -10.26
C ASN A 92 -2.33 2.24 -10.98
N GLY A 93 -2.98 3.12 -10.22
CA GLY A 93 -4.02 4.02 -10.75
C GLY A 93 -5.42 3.40 -10.93
N SER A 94 -5.60 2.08 -10.74
CA SER A 94 -6.91 1.41 -10.87
C SER A 94 -7.97 1.78 -9.81
N GLY A 95 -7.59 2.57 -8.79
CA GLY A 95 -8.54 2.99 -7.76
C GLY A 95 -8.64 2.09 -6.54
N LYS A 96 -7.68 1.19 -6.28
CA LYS A 96 -7.64 0.35 -5.07
C LYS A 96 -7.76 1.16 -3.77
N SER A 97 -6.98 2.24 -3.64
CA SER A 97 -7.05 3.13 -2.47
C SER A 97 -8.39 3.85 -2.35
N ALA A 98 -9.17 3.97 -3.44
CA ALA A 98 -10.50 4.55 -3.38
C ALA A 98 -11.44 3.68 -2.53
N VAL A 99 -11.29 2.36 -2.56
CA VAL A 99 -12.06 1.46 -1.69
C VAL A 99 -11.82 1.78 -0.21
N MET A 100 -10.55 1.84 0.21
CA MET A 100 -10.20 2.19 1.59
C MET A 100 -10.65 3.59 1.99
N ASN A 101 -10.59 4.54 1.04
CA ASN A 101 -11.06 5.89 1.28
C ASN A 101 -12.58 5.94 1.48
N ALA A 102 -13.35 5.19 0.69
CA ALA A 102 -14.78 5.07 0.85
C ALA A 102 -15.13 4.48 2.23
N ILE A 103 -14.43 3.40 2.64
CA ILE A 103 -14.51 2.82 3.99
C ILE A 103 -14.30 3.88 5.06
N THR A 104 -13.18 4.60 4.97
CA THR A 104 -12.80 5.62 5.95
C THR A 104 -13.84 6.73 6.06
N LEU A 105 -14.32 7.27 4.94
CA LEU A 105 -15.25 8.39 4.93
C LEU A 105 -16.62 8.02 5.51
N THR A 106 -17.18 6.88 5.12
CA THR A 106 -18.51 6.46 5.58
C THR A 106 -18.54 6.13 7.06
N LEU A 107 -17.43 5.63 7.63
CA LEU A 107 -17.30 5.41 9.07
C LEU A 107 -17.00 6.70 9.86
N GLY A 108 -17.19 7.88 9.26
CA GLY A 108 -17.02 9.18 9.91
C GLY A 108 -15.57 9.70 9.92
N GLY A 109 -14.67 9.05 9.20
CA GLY A 109 -13.30 9.52 9.01
C GLY A 109 -13.25 10.83 8.22
N ARG A 110 -12.28 11.68 8.58
CA ARG A 110 -12.07 12.97 7.91
C ARG A 110 -11.42 12.75 6.54
N ALA A 111 -11.74 13.62 5.58
CA ALA A 111 -11.08 13.64 4.27
C ALA A 111 -9.53 13.67 4.41
N THR A 112 -9.02 14.49 5.33
CA THR A 112 -7.58 14.62 5.61
C THR A 112 -6.91 13.31 6.03
N SER A 113 -7.67 12.35 6.58
CA SER A 113 -7.13 11.06 7.01
C SER A 113 -6.83 10.12 5.84
N THR A 114 -7.36 10.37 4.64
CA THR A 114 -7.27 9.42 3.52
C THR A 114 -5.98 9.51 2.71
N SER A 115 -4.95 10.25 3.16
CA SER A 115 -3.68 10.53 2.44
C SER A 115 -3.82 11.11 1.03
N ARG A 116 -5.04 11.50 0.62
CA ARG A 116 -5.34 11.93 -0.75
C ARG A 116 -5.78 13.36 -0.84
N CYS A 117 -6.77 13.78 -0.04
CA CYS A 117 -7.43 15.07 -0.22
C CYS A 117 -7.76 15.71 1.12
N SER A 118 -7.72 17.04 1.19
CA SER A 118 -8.12 17.79 2.39
C SER A 118 -9.60 18.13 2.43
N ASN A 119 -10.32 17.99 1.31
CA ASN A 119 -11.71 18.37 1.17
C ASN A 119 -12.55 17.21 0.59
N ILE A 120 -13.75 17.00 1.13
CA ILE A 120 -14.69 15.96 0.72
C ILE A 120 -15.13 16.11 -0.74
N SER A 121 -15.24 17.33 -1.26
CA SER A 121 -15.65 17.56 -2.66
C SER A 121 -14.65 17.02 -3.67
N ARG A 122 -13.39 16.79 -3.28
CA ARG A 122 -12.34 16.22 -4.15
C ARG A 122 -12.52 14.72 -4.41
N PHE A 123 -13.42 14.06 -3.70
CA PHE A 123 -13.75 12.65 -3.94
C PHE A 123 -14.80 12.46 -5.04
N ILE A 124 -15.40 13.54 -5.53
CA ILE A 124 -16.31 13.49 -6.68
C ILE A 124 -15.50 13.12 -7.92
N GLN A 125 -16.01 12.15 -8.69
CA GLN A 125 -15.40 11.78 -9.96
C GLN A 125 -15.38 12.95 -10.95
N HIS A 126 -14.25 13.13 -11.63
CA HIS A 126 -14.10 14.18 -12.64
C HIS A 126 -15.17 14.07 -13.72
N GLY A 127 -15.78 15.21 -14.08
CA GLY A 127 -16.83 15.29 -15.10
C GLY A 127 -18.19 14.76 -14.64
N LYS A 128 -18.35 14.35 -13.37
CA LYS A 128 -19.65 14.05 -12.78
C LYS A 128 -20.20 15.25 -12.02
N GLY A 129 -21.47 15.16 -11.63
CA GLY A 129 -22.19 16.20 -10.87
C GLY A 129 -21.60 16.46 -9.48
N GLN A 130 -22.30 17.20 -8.64
CA GLN A 130 -21.76 17.70 -7.36
C GLN A 130 -21.81 16.69 -6.20
N ILE A 131 -22.25 15.45 -6.44
CA ILE A 131 -22.54 14.46 -5.38
C ILE A 131 -21.94 13.11 -5.76
N PHE A 132 -21.37 12.43 -4.77
CA PHE A 132 -21.05 11.00 -4.81
C PHE A 132 -21.86 10.28 -3.74
N GLU A 133 -22.06 8.97 -3.93
CA GLU A 133 -22.83 8.12 -3.02
C GLU A 133 -21.94 6.96 -2.55
N ILE A 134 -22.01 6.61 -1.27
CA ILE A 134 -21.35 5.43 -0.68
C ILE A 134 -22.37 4.73 0.21
N HIS A 135 -22.62 3.45 -0.05
CA HIS A 135 -23.62 2.63 0.65
C HIS A 135 -22.93 1.42 1.27
N PHE A 136 -23.11 1.23 2.59
CA PHE A 136 -22.66 0.04 3.30
C PHE A 136 -23.85 -0.83 3.66
N PHE A 137 -23.65 -2.12 3.48
CA PHE A 137 -24.52 -3.14 4.00
C PHE A 137 -23.76 -3.77 5.17
N ILE A 138 -24.30 -3.63 6.37
CA ILE A 138 -23.67 -4.08 7.62
C ILE A 138 -24.59 -5.13 8.24
N ASN A 139 -24.00 -6.14 8.87
CA ASN A 139 -24.72 -7.14 9.66
C ASN A 139 -25.07 -6.65 11.06
#